data_AF-A0A849SYB7-F1
#
_entry.id   AF-A0A849SYB7-F1
#
_cell.length_a   1.000
_cell.length_b   1.000
_cell.length_c   1.000
_cell.angle_alpha   90.00
_cell.angle_beta   90.00
_cell.angle_gamma   90.00
#
_symmetry.space_group_name_H-M   'P 1'
#
loop_
_entity.id
_entity.type
_entity.pdbx_description
1 polymer ?
#
loop_
_entity_poly.entity_id
_entity_poly.type
_entity_poly.pdbx_seq_one_letter_code
_entity_poly.pdbx_strand_id
1 'polypeptide(L)'
;MTEHLQVDSIATDAGDARPALALSADENADLCAGCTKCCSYITVEIDKPRTPREYDQWLWAIMHRNVSLFVERPERWFVCFEAPCENLNDAGRCGIYGRHPVLCREYDPRECERRLPLADIRAWFRDAPAFEAWIQRERPRHWEALVAFRNHEPAAPPVADAHADRRDARSTGLLSIEEPTAAER
;
A
#
# COMPACT_ATOMS: atom_id res chain seq x y z
N MET A 1 4.69 -43.54 12.32
CA MET A 1 3.28 -43.12 12.32
C MET A 1 3.28 -41.68 11.84
N THR A 2 3.18 -41.49 10.53
CA THR A 2 3.32 -40.19 9.88
C THR A 2 1.91 -39.71 9.58
N GLU A 3 1.37 -38.86 10.45
CA GLU A 3 0.06 -38.23 10.24
C GLU A 3 0.09 -37.44 8.94
N HIS A 4 -0.71 -37.88 7.97
CA HIS A 4 -1.06 -37.10 6.81
C HIS A 4 -2.02 -36.02 7.27
N LEU A 5 -1.54 -34.77 7.37
CA LEU A 5 -2.43 -33.62 7.44
C LEU A 5 -3.21 -33.58 6.12
N GLN A 6 -4.47 -33.98 6.20
CA GLN A 6 -5.44 -33.81 5.14
C GLN A 6 -5.72 -32.30 5.02
N VAL A 7 -5.13 -31.66 4.02
CA VAL A 7 -5.58 -30.34 3.57
C VAL A 7 -6.89 -30.60 2.83
N ASP A 8 -7.99 -30.44 3.54
CA ASP A 8 -9.31 -30.38 2.92
C ASP A 8 -9.28 -29.25 1.89
N SER A 9 -9.61 -29.62 0.65
CA SER A 9 -9.65 -28.70 -0.48
C SER A 9 -10.63 -27.57 -0.17
N ILE A 10 -10.12 -26.37 0.11
CA ILE A 10 -10.94 -25.16 0.06
C ILE A 10 -11.33 -25.02 -1.41
N ALA A 11 -12.60 -25.31 -1.70
CA ALA A 11 -13.19 -25.13 -3.01
C ALA A 11 -12.88 -23.71 -3.50
N THR A 12 -12.06 -23.62 -4.54
CA THR A 12 -11.93 -22.42 -5.34
C THR A 12 -13.25 -22.24 -6.09
N ASP A 13 -14.13 -21.40 -5.56
CA ASP A 13 -15.38 -21.02 -6.19
C ASP A 13 -15.13 -20.05 -7.36
N ALA A 14 -14.40 -20.53 -8.37
CA ALA A 14 -14.16 -19.79 -9.61
C ALA A 14 -15.43 -19.68 -10.50
N GLY A 15 -16.61 -19.98 -9.96
CA GLY A 15 -17.87 -20.08 -10.70
C GLY A 15 -19.00 -19.15 -10.23
N ASP A 16 -18.89 -18.55 -9.04
CA ASP A 16 -19.93 -17.65 -8.54
C ASP A 16 -19.83 -16.24 -9.17
N ALA A 17 -20.70 -16.00 -10.15
CA ALA A 17 -20.80 -14.73 -10.88
C ALA A 17 -21.85 -13.76 -10.29
N ARG A 18 -22.42 -14.05 -9.11
CA ARG A 18 -23.32 -13.10 -8.44
C ARG A 18 -22.58 -11.81 -8.10
N PRO A 19 -23.25 -10.64 -8.03
CA PRO A 19 -22.60 -9.41 -7.56
C PRO A 19 -22.12 -9.56 -6.11
N ALA A 20 -21.04 -8.88 -5.73
CA ALA A 20 -20.45 -8.96 -4.39
C ALA A 20 -21.47 -8.75 -3.26
N LEU A 21 -22.39 -7.79 -3.44
CA LEU A 21 -23.45 -7.48 -2.48
C LEU A 21 -24.51 -8.59 -2.30
N ALA A 22 -24.51 -9.62 -3.14
CA ALA A 22 -25.38 -10.77 -2.98
C ALA A 22 -24.80 -11.83 -2.04
N LEU A 23 -23.52 -11.72 -1.65
CA LEU A 23 -22.92 -12.57 -0.63
C LEU A 23 -23.53 -12.23 0.74
N SER A 24 -24.00 -13.24 1.46
CA SER A 24 -24.42 -13.11 2.85
C SER A 24 -23.25 -12.75 3.77
N ALA A 25 -23.55 -12.33 5.00
CA ALA A 25 -22.53 -12.04 6.00
C ALA A 25 -21.68 -13.27 6.34
N ASP A 26 -22.30 -14.46 6.38
CA ASP A 26 -21.63 -15.72 6.69
C ASP A 26 -20.72 -16.15 5.53
N GLU A 27 -21.19 -16.07 4.28
CA GLU A 27 -20.36 -16.32 3.08
C GLU A 27 -19.13 -15.39 3.07
N ASN A 28 -19.32 -14.10 3.35
CA ASN A 28 -18.21 -13.14 3.43
C ASN A 28 -17.23 -13.48 4.57
N ALA A 29 -17.73 -13.87 5.74
CA ALA A 29 -16.90 -14.24 6.89
C ALA A 29 -16.07 -15.50 6.61
N ASP A 30 -16.66 -16.52 6.01
CA ASP A 30 -15.98 -17.75 5.62
C ASP A 30 -14.93 -17.48 4.55
N LEU A 31 -15.26 -16.64 3.56
CA LEU A 31 -14.30 -16.24 2.54
C LEU A 31 -13.11 -15.48 3.13
N CYS A 32 -13.27 -14.78 4.24
CA CYS A 32 -12.22 -13.99 4.91
C CYS A 32 -11.59 -14.68 6.12
N ALA A 33 -12.00 -15.91 6.46
CA ALA A 33 -11.56 -16.60 7.67
C ALA A 33 -10.03 -16.65 7.79
N GLY A 34 -9.52 -16.25 8.97
CA GLY A 34 -8.09 -16.23 9.29
C GLY A 34 -7.26 -15.18 8.54
N CYS A 35 -7.88 -14.22 7.84
CA CYS A 35 -7.19 -13.20 7.05
C CYS A 35 -7.59 -11.78 7.47
N THR A 36 -6.59 -10.91 7.65
CA THR A 36 -6.78 -9.48 8.01
C THR A 36 -6.18 -8.54 6.97
N LYS A 37 -5.77 -9.07 5.82
CA LYS A 37 -4.90 -8.38 4.86
C LYS A 37 -5.53 -7.10 4.29
N CYS A 38 -6.83 -7.13 3.97
CA CYS A 38 -7.58 -5.95 3.50
C CYS A 38 -7.70 -4.82 4.55
N CYS A 39 -7.39 -5.12 5.82
CA CYS A 39 -7.36 -4.14 6.91
C CYS A 39 -5.94 -3.75 7.32
N SER A 40 -4.89 -4.27 6.65
CA SER A 40 -3.48 -3.98 7.00
C SER A 40 -2.86 -2.85 6.18
N TYR A 41 -3.45 -2.52 5.03
CA TYR A 41 -2.98 -1.49 4.13
C TYR A 41 -4.14 -0.93 3.30
N ILE A 42 -3.92 0.22 2.66
CA ILE A 42 -4.80 0.75 1.62
C ILE A 42 -4.04 0.98 0.33
N THR A 43 -4.73 0.84 -0.80
CA THR A 43 -4.21 1.20 -2.12
C THR A 43 -5.10 2.26 -2.75
N VAL A 44 -4.48 3.25 -3.35
CA VAL A 44 -5.16 4.35 -4.04
C VAL A 44 -4.60 4.42 -5.44
N GLU A 45 -5.48 4.34 -6.44
CA GLU A 45 -5.12 4.61 -7.83
C GLU A 45 -4.74 6.08 -7.98
N ILE A 46 -3.62 6.33 -8.64
CA ILE A 46 -3.08 7.66 -8.89
C ILE A 46 -2.89 7.86 -10.40
N ASP A 47 -2.90 9.11 -10.82
CA ASP A 47 -2.53 9.42 -12.20
C ASP A 47 -1.07 9.06 -12.46
N LYS A 48 -0.82 8.53 -13.65
CA LYS A 48 0.53 8.32 -14.16
C LYS A 48 1.31 9.65 -14.13
N PRO A 49 2.55 9.69 -13.58
CA PRO A 49 3.39 10.88 -13.62
C PRO A 49 3.76 11.25 -15.05
N ARG A 50 3.58 12.53 -15.40
CA ARG A 50 3.80 13.09 -16.74
C ARG A 50 4.93 14.11 -16.76
N THR A 51 5.16 14.81 -15.65
CA THR A 51 6.15 15.88 -15.53
C THR A 51 7.29 15.50 -14.57
N PRO A 52 8.48 16.11 -14.72
CA PRO A 52 9.60 15.93 -13.78
C PRO A 52 9.21 16.16 -12.32
N ARG A 53 8.39 17.18 -12.05
CA ARG A 53 7.89 17.51 -10.71
C ARG A 53 7.02 16.40 -10.13
N GLU A 54 6.16 15.76 -10.95
CA GLU A 54 5.32 14.65 -10.48
C GLU A 54 6.17 13.40 -10.18
N TYR A 55 7.19 13.10 -10.98
CA TYR A 55 8.14 12.02 -10.65
C TYR A 55 8.90 12.32 -9.34
N ASP A 56 9.35 13.56 -9.17
CA ASP A 56 10.06 14.00 -7.95
C ASP A 56 9.16 13.96 -6.71
N GLN A 57 7.88 14.35 -6.84
CA GLN A 57 6.87 14.20 -5.79
C GLN A 57 6.73 12.74 -5.33
N TRP A 58 6.71 11.80 -6.28
CA TRP A 58 6.56 10.38 -5.94
C TRP A 58 7.84 9.76 -5.38
N LEU A 59 9.01 10.26 -5.78
CA LEU A 59 10.27 9.95 -5.10
C LEU A 59 10.25 10.42 -3.65
N TRP A 60 9.81 11.65 -3.39
CA TRP A 60 9.63 12.16 -2.04
C TRP A 60 8.62 11.32 -1.24
N ALA A 61 7.49 10.92 -1.84
CA ALA A 61 6.48 10.12 -1.17
C ALA A 61 7.02 8.75 -0.71
N ILE A 62 7.69 8.00 -1.59
CA ILE A 62 8.26 6.67 -1.27
C ILE A 62 9.34 6.75 -0.16
N MET A 63 9.98 7.90 0.05
CA MET A 63 10.96 8.07 1.13
C MET A 63 10.31 8.09 2.54
N HIS A 64 8.97 8.12 2.63
CA HIS A 64 8.26 8.02 3.91
C HIS A 64 8.04 6.55 4.28
N ARG A 65 8.04 6.26 5.59
CA ARG A 65 7.76 4.91 6.07
C ARG A 65 6.39 4.44 5.59
N ASN A 66 6.29 3.14 5.28
CA ASN A 66 5.06 2.46 4.90
C ASN A 66 4.43 2.96 3.60
N VAL A 67 5.15 3.71 2.76
CA VAL A 67 4.69 4.13 1.43
C VAL A 67 5.41 3.31 0.37
N SER A 68 4.65 2.72 -0.55
CA SER A 68 5.20 2.08 -1.75
C SER A 68 4.36 2.44 -2.97
N LEU A 69 4.95 2.34 -4.16
CA LEU A 69 4.25 2.53 -5.43
C LEU A 69 4.28 1.26 -6.24
N PHE A 70 3.23 0.98 -6.99
CA PHE A 70 3.26 -0.10 -7.97
C PHE A 70 2.51 0.28 -9.24
N VAL A 71 2.84 -0.44 -10.31
CA VAL A 71 2.28 -0.24 -11.65
C VAL A 71 1.72 -1.55 -12.13
N GLU A 72 0.46 -1.56 -12.55
CA GLU A 72 -0.23 -2.69 -13.16
C GLU A 72 -0.36 -2.50 -14.67
N ARG A 73 -0.52 -3.59 -15.43
CA ARG A 73 -0.90 -3.50 -16.84
C ARG A 73 -2.37 -3.03 -17.00
N PRO A 74 -2.72 -2.29 -18.07
CA PRO A 74 -1.84 -1.83 -19.16
C PRO A 74 -0.87 -0.72 -18.77
N GLU A 75 -1.25 0.21 -17.87
CA GLU A 75 -0.36 1.23 -17.28
C GLU A 75 -1.08 1.97 -16.14
N ARG A 76 -1.60 1.26 -15.15
CA ARG A 76 -2.30 1.85 -14.00
C ARG A 76 -1.32 2.02 -12.84
N TRP A 77 -1.39 3.15 -12.14
CA TRP A 77 -0.45 3.49 -11.08
C TRP A 77 -1.18 3.53 -9.75
N PHE A 78 -0.50 3.05 -8.72
CA PHE A 78 -1.06 2.99 -7.38
C PHE A 78 -0.02 3.41 -6.36
N VAL A 79 -0.52 4.06 -5.31
CA VAL A 79 0.20 4.21 -4.04
C VAL A 79 -0.39 3.25 -3.02
N CYS A 80 0.47 2.57 -2.29
CA CYS A 80 0.13 1.67 -1.21
C CYS A 80 0.65 2.23 0.10
N PHE A 81 -0.23 2.30 1.09
CA PHE A 81 0.09 2.71 2.46
C PHE A 81 -0.09 1.50 3.37
N GLU A 82 1.00 0.99 3.95
CA GLU A 82 0.97 -0.05 4.98
C GLU A 82 0.50 0.58 6.31
N ALA A 83 -0.80 0.87 6.37
CA ALA A 83 -1.49 1.55 7.45
C ALA A 83 -2.65 0.67 7.97
N PRO A 84 -2.45 -0.04 9.10
CA PRO A 84 -3.48 -0.89 9.67
C PRO A 84 -4.73 -0.09 10.06
N CYS A 85 -5.90 -0.62 9.73
CA CYS A 85 -7.20 -0.05 10.09
C CYS A 85 -7.39 -0.06 11.61
N GLU A 86 -7.75 1.08 12.19
CA GLU A 86 -8.00 1.23 13.63
C GLU A 86 -9.19 0.41 14.13
N ASN A 87 -10.09 -0.01 13.23
CA ASN A 87 -11.23 -0.85 13.57
C ASN A 87 -10.91 -2.36 13.51
N LEU A 88 -9.67 -2.76 13.20
CA LEU A 88 -9.26 -4.17 13.26
C LEU A 88 -8.88 -4.51 14.71
N ASN A 89 -9.62 -5.42 15.34
CA ASN A 89 -9.33 -5.85 16.70
C ASN A 89 -8.31 -6.99 16.77
N ASP A 90 -7.85 -7.31 17.98
CA ASP A 90 -6.85 -8.36 18.24
C ASP A 90 -7.32 -9.77 17.87
N ALA A 91 -8.64 -9.98 17.75
CA ALA A 91 -9.23 -11.22 17.26
C ALA A 91 -9.26 -11.30 15.72
N GLY A 92 -8.68 -10.32 15.01
CA GLY A 92 -8.66 -10.26 13.56
C GLY A 92 -10.02 -9.96 12.94
N ARG A 93 -10.93 -9.30 13.67
CA ARG A 93 -12.27 -8.95 13.19
C ARG A 93 -12.49 -7.44 13.20
N CYS A 94 -13.41 -6.97 12.37
CA CYS A 94 -13.80 -5.56 12.39
C CYS A 94 -14.63 -5.21 13.64
N GLY A 95 -14.35 -4.09 14.29
CA GLY A 95 -15.09 -3.61 15.46
C GLY A 95 -16.40 -2.89 15.11
N ILE A 96 -16.68 -2.63 13.83
CA ILE A 96 -17.80 -1.80 13.38
C ILE A 96 -18.75 -2.51 12.40
N TYR A 97 -18.97 -3.82 12.57
CA TYR A 97 -19.95 -4.57 11.76
C TYR A 97 -21.31 -3.85 11.71
N GLY A 98 -21.89 -3.77 10.51
CA GLY A 98 -23.14 -3.04 10.25
C GLY A 98 -22.97 -1.52 10.04
N ARG A 99 -21.78 -0.95 10.32
CA ARG A 99 -21.47 0.48 10.14
C ARG A 99 -20.26 0.73 9.23
N HIS A 100 -19.82 -0.30 8.50
CA HIS A 100 -18.69 -0.19 7.58
C HIS A 100 -18.90 0.90 6.52
N PRO A 101 -17.84 1.58 6.05
CA PRO A 101 -17.90 2.40 4.85
C PRO A 101 -18.43 1.62 3.64
N VAL A 102 -19.02 2.32 2.66
CA VAL A 102 -19.58 1.72 1.44
C VAL A 102 -18.55 0.82 0.75
N LEU A 103 -17.31 1.31 0.57
CA LEU A 103 -16.23 0.56 -0.08
C LEU A 103 -15.93 -0.78 0.61
N CYS A 104 -15.98 -0.83 1.94
CA CYS A 104 -15.79 -2.08 2.69
C CYS A 104 -16.97 -3.04 2.53
N ARG A 105 -18.19 -2.53 2.29
CA ARG A 105 -19.40 -3.35 2.08
C ARG A 105 -19.51 -3.88 0.65
N GLU A 106 -19.04 -3.10 -0.31
CA GLU A 106 -19.05 -3.45 -1.74
C GLU A 106 -17.83 -4.28 -2.14
N TYR A 107 -16.86 -4.46 -1.24
CA TYR A 107 -15.68 -5.28 -1.49
C TYR A 107 -16.05 -6.74 -1.75
N ASP A 108 -15.51 -7.29 -2.84
CA ASP A 108 -15.67 -8.69 -3.17
C ASP A 108 -14.48 -9.50 -2.64
N PRO A 109 -14.64 -10.31 -1.57
CA PRO A 109 -13.54 -11.12 -1.06
C PRO A 109 -13.12 -12.23 -2.02
N ARG A 110 -13.92 -12.57 -3.04
CA ARG A 110 -13.56 -13.55 -4.09
C ARG A 110 -12.48 -13.00 -5.01
N GLU A 111 -12.45 -11.68 -5.22
CA GLU A 111 -11.44 -11.00 -6.05
C GLU A 111 -10.19 -10.56 -5.25
N CYS A 112 -10.14 -10.90 -3.96
CA CYS A 112 -9.01 -10.60 -3.09
C CYS A 112 -7.71 -11.22 -3.59
N GLU A 113 -6.59 -10.53 -3.37
CA GLU A 113 -5.22 -10.97 -3.68
C GLU A 113 -4.78 -12.30 -3.04
N ARG A 114 -5.53 -12.80 -2.04
CA ARG A 114 -5.32 -14.14 -1.49
C ARG A 114 -5.90 -15.23 -2.37
N ARG A 115 -6.93 -14.91 -3.16
CA ARG A 115 -7.71 -15.84 -3.98
C ARG A 115 -7.40 -15.70 -5.46
N LEU A 116 -7.23 -14.47 -5.92
CA LEU A 116 -6.75 -14.16 -7.25
C LEU A 116 -5.32 -13.64 -7.17
N PRO A 117 -4.47 -13.92 -8.17
CA PRO A 117 -3.20 -13.23 -8.28
C PRO A 117 -3.48 -11.72 -8.33
N LEU A 118 -2.66 -10.93 -7.63
CA LEU A 118 -2.60 -9.49 -7.87
C LEU A 118 -2.48 -9.28 -9.38
N ALA A 119 -3.35 -8.46 -9.95
CA ALA A 119 -3.39 -8.17 -11.38
C ALA A 119 -1.97 -7.93 -11.92
N ASP A 120 -1.67 -8.30 -13.15
CA ASP A 120 -0.33 -8.33 -13.78
C ASP A 120 0.57 -7.13 -13.38
N ILE A 121 1.23 -7.25 -12.21
CA ILE A 121 2.02 -6.20 -11.60
C ILE A 121 3.27 -6.08 -12.46
N ARG A 122 3.39 -4.96 -13.15
CA ARG A 122 4.54 -4.64 -13.97
C ARG A 122 5.76 -4.28 -13.12
N ALA A 123 5.55 -3.56 -12.03
CA ALA A 123 6.61 -3.14 -11.12
C ALA A 123 6.07 -2.72 -9.75
N TRP A 124 6.87 -2.89 -8.70
CA TRP A 124 6.59 -2.43 -7.34
C TRP A 124 7.87 -1.84 -6.74
N PHE A 125 7.77 -0.61 -6.24
CA PHE A 125 8.86 0.15 -5.64
C PHE A 125 8.59 0.36 -4.15
N ARG A 126 9.50 -0.14 -3.31
CA ARG A 126 9.47 0.04 -1.84
C ARG A 126 10.47 1.10 -1.37
N ASP A 127 11.29 1.60 -2.27
CA ASP A 127 12.30 2.62 -2.01
C ASP A 127 12.54 3.47 -3.26
N ALA A 128 13.11 4.66 -3.05
CA ALA A 128 13.41 5.60 -4.11
C ALA A 128 14.43 5.07 -5.14
N PRO A 129 15.55 4.41 -4.74
CA PRO A 129 16.50 3.86 -5.71
C PRO A 129 15.89 2.86 -6.70
N ALA A 130 15.01 1.97 -6.22
CA ALA A 130 14.31 1.02 -7.10
C ALA A 130 13.38 1.75 -8.09
N PHE A 131 12.73 2.83 -7.64
CA PHE A 131 11.90 3.64 -8.51
C PHE A 131 12.73 4.40 -9.56
N GLU A 132 13.83 5.06 -9.16
CA GLU A 132 14.76 5.75 -10.07
C GLU A 132 15.32 4.81 -11.13
N ALA A 133 15.80 3.63 -10.73
CA ALA A 133 16.34 2.62 -11.65
C ALA A 133 15.29 2.16 -12.67
N TRP A 134 14.02 2.07 -12.27
CA TRP A 134 12.93 1.74 -13.16
C TRP A 134 12.59 2.89 -14.12
N ILE A 135 12.54 4.14 -13.65
CA ILE A 135 12.32 5.30 -14.53
C ILE A 135 13.44 5.38 -15.57
N GLN A 136 14.69 5.19 -15.16
CA GLN A 136 15.85 5.18 -16.07
C GLN A 136 15.72 4.12 -17.16
N ARG A 137 15.33 2.90 -16.79
CA ARG A 137 15.22 1.76 -17.72
C ARG A 137 13.99 1.83 -18.62
N GLU A 138 12.83 2.11 -18.04
CA GLU A 138 11.52 1.96 -18.71
C GLU A 138 11.01 3.28 -19.29
N ARG A 139 11.52 4.42 -18.80
CA ARG A 139 11.07 5.77 -19.17
C ARG A 139 12.25 6.74 -19.35
N PRO A 140 13.24 6.43 -20.21
CA PRO A 140 14.49 7.19 -20.29
C PRO A 140 14.31 8.70 -20.57
N ARG A 141 13.32 9.09 -21.38
CA ARG A 141 13.01 10.51 -21.61
C ARG A 141 12.53 11.24 -20.34
N HIS A 142 11.74 10.57 -19.51
CA HIS A 142 11.28 11.14 -18.24
C HIS A 142 12.43 11.18 -17.21
N TRP A 143 13.31 10.18 -17.23
CA TRP A 143 14.54 10.18 -16.44
C TRP A 143 15.43 11.38 -16.74
N GLU A 144 15.73 11.62 -18.03
CA GLU A 144 16.53 12.78 -18.45
C GLU A 144 15.92 14.11 -17.98
N ALA A 145 14.60 14.27 -18.15
CA ALA A 145 13.90 15.46 -17.72
C ALA A 145 13.86 15.63 -16.18
N LEU A 146 13.74 14.52 -15.43
CA LEU A 146 13.82 14.51 -13.97
C LEU A 146 15.20 14.94 -13.46
N VAL A 147 16.27 14.39 -14.03
CA VAL A 147 17.65 14.74 -13.66
C VAL A 147 17.90 16.22 -13.96
N ALA A 148 17.49 16.71 -15.13
CA ALA A 148 17.63 18.12 -15.50
C ALA A 148 16.85 19.04 -14.53
N PHE A 149 15.63 18.66 -14.16
CA PHE A 149 14.81 19.41 -13.19
C PHE A 149 15.49 19.51 -11.82
N ARG A 150 15.98 18.39 -11.27
CA ARG A 150 16.66 18.37 -9.95
C ARG A 150 17.97 19.14 -9.93
N ASN A 151 18.67 19.25 -11.06
CA ASN A 151 19.90 20.03 -11.17
C ASN A 151 19.65 21.54 -11.26
N HIS A 152 18.45 21.98 -11.65
CA HIS A 152 18.11 23.40 -11.80
C HIS A 152 17.63 24.04 -10.48
N GLU A 153 17.04 23.25 -9.59
CA GLU A 153 16.62 23.70 -8.27
C GLU A 153 17.84 23.73 -7.33
N PRO A 154 18.18 24.86 -6.69
CA PRO A 154 19.37 24.95 -5.87
C PRO A 154 19.25 24.03 -4.66
N ALA A 155 20.01 22.94 -4.66
CA ALA A 155 20.26 22.16 -3.46
C ALA A 155 21.00 23.06 -2.45
N ALA A 156 20.51 23.14 -1.21
CA ALA A 156 21.43 23.41 -0.12
C ALA A 156 22.55 22.36 -0.21
N PRO A 157 23.84 22.73 -0.01
CA PRO A 157 24.91 21.75 -0.07
C PRO A 157 24.56 20.55 0.81
N PRO A 158 24.74 19.31 0.34
CA PRO A 158 24.57 18.14 1.19
C PRO A 158 25.47 18.33 2.40
N VAL A 159 24.87 18.57 3.57
CA VAL A 159 25.61 18.56 4.82
C VAL A 159 26.01 17.11 5.07
N ALA A 160 27.28 16.89 5.41
CA ALA A 160 27.84 15.54 5.60
C ALA A 160 27.04 14.71 6.63
N ASP A 161 26.33 15.40 7.53
CA ASP A 161 25.33 14.83 8.41
C ASP A 161 24.11 15.76 8.52
N ALA A 162 23.07 15.52 7.72
CA ALA A 162 21.79 16.25 7.81
C ALA A 162 21.06 16.06 9.15
N HIS A 163 21.51 15.10 9.97
CA HIS A 163 21.04 14.90 11.33
C HIS A 163 21.87 15.69 12.37
N ALA A 164 23.11 16.09 12.07
CA ALA A 164 23.93 16.91 12.97
C ALA A 164 23.34 18.31 13.21
N ASP A 165 22.67 18.85 12.19
CA ASP A 165 21.96 20.14 12.27
C ASP A 165 20.60 20.02 12.97
N ARG A 166 20.09 18.79 13.16
CA ARG A 166 18.91 18.51 14.00
C ARG A 166 19.32 18.44 15.47
N ARG A 167 19.97 19.49 15.98
CA ARG A 167 19.93 19.73 17.42
C ARG A 167 18.46 20.00 17.75
N ASP A 168 17.81 18.95 18.21
CA ASP A 168 16.62 19.02 19.05
C ASP A 168 15.26 19.24 18.35
N ALA A 169 15.06 18.67 17.16
CA ALA A 169 13.71 18.57 16.56
C ALA A 169 12.71 17.76 17.43
N ARG A 170 13.19 17.03 18.46
CA ARG A 170 12.35 16.40 19.49
C ARG A 170 12.05 17.33 20.69
N SER A 171 12.78 18.42 20.90
CA SER A 171 12.52 19.35 22.01
C SER A 171 11.60 20.50 21.66
N THR A 172 11.46 20.82 20.37
CA THR A 172 10.48 21.81 19.92
C THR A 172 9.29 21.04 19.39
N GLY A 173 8.34 20.72 20.27
CA GLY A 173 7.12 19.97 19.98
C GLY A 173 6.26 20.63 18.91
N LEU A 174 6.68 20.54 17.65
CA LEU A 174 5.98 21.20 16.55
C LEU A 174 4.95 20.29 15.91
N LEU A 175 5.12 18.96 15.94
CA LEU A 175 4.07 17.98 15.59
C LEU A 175 4.39 16.63 16.25
N SER A 176 3.94 16.43 17.49
CA SER A 176 3.83 15.09 18.06
C SER A 176 2.62 14.42 17.41
N ILE A 177 2.82 13.67 16.32
CA ILE A 177 1.87 12.61 16.00
C ILE A 177 2.17 11.54 17.05
N GLU A 178 1.44 11.58 18.16
CA GLU A 178 1.54 10.56 19.20
C GLU A 178 1.25 9.20 18.56
N GLU A 179 2.21 8.27 18.64
CA GLU A 179 1.91 6.88 18.30
C GLU A 179 0.93 6.37 19.36
N PRO A 180 -0.29 5.91 18.99
CA PRO A 180 -1.22 5.38 19.98
C PRO A 180 -0.55 4.21 20.68
N THR A 181 -0.40 4.34 21.98
CA THR A 181 0.31 3.36 22.78
C THR A 181 -0.46 2.04 22.76
N ALA A 182 0.26 0.92 22.73
CA ALA A 182 -0.36 -0.42 22.77
C ALA A 182 -1.19 -0.68 24.05
N ALA A 183 -1.15 0.23 25.03
CA ALA A 183 -1.85 0.14 26.30
C ALA A 183 -3.24 0.81 26.29
N GLU A 184 -3.64 1.48 25.21
CA GLU A 184 -4.97 2.08 25.04
C GLU A 184 -5.89 1.26 24.11
N ARG A 185 -5.51 0.01 23.82
CA ARG A 185 -6.33 -0.97 23.08
C ARG A 185 -7.03 -1.94 24.01
#